data_AF-A0A1G2TZ84-F1
#
_entry.id   AF-A0A1G2TZ84-F1
#
_cell.length_a   1.000
_cell.length_b   1.000
_cell.length_c   1.000
_cell.angle_alpha   90.00
_cell.angle_beta   90.00
_cell.angle_gamma   90.00
#
_symmetry.space_group_name_H-M   'P 1'
#
loop_
_entity.id
_entity.type
_entity.pdbx_description
1 polymer ?
#
loop_
_entity_poly.entity_id
_entity_poly.type
_entity_poly.pdbx_seq_one_letter_code
_entity_poly.pdbx_strand_id
1 'polypeptide(L)'
;MEKNKLEKILSLPIAIIIAGAMLSLAWMYNTRIKIPDSLQKVSVGSEKTQIQKTELEEKVLPTRVELPITWGNIGVRLVESGTIDGEKFKALYESREQFTEEYEKLLLGDSKEKLKINEENAGYLLNLFWALGLSNNNPILSDKTSVL
;
A
#
# COMPACT_ATOMS: atom_id res chain seq x y z
N MET A 1 -31.08 -5.88 51.01
CA MET A 1 -30.47 -7.22 51.13
C MET A 1 -30.70 -7.95 49.80
N GLU A 2 -29.91 -7.64 48.77
CA GLU A 2 -30.19 -8.10 47.39
C GLU A 2 -28.87 -8.47 46.68
N LYS A 3 -28.10 -9.37 47.27
CA LYS A 3 -26.83 -9.87 46.67
C LYS A 3 -26.91 -11.31 46.16
N ASN A 4 -28.06 -11.98 46.26
CA ASN A 4 -28.18 -13.43 46.01
C ASN A 4 -28.92 -13.82 44.72
N LYS A 5 -29.36 -12.87 43.90
CA LYS A 5 -30.08 -13.17 42.65
C LYS A 5 -29.15 -13.38 41.44
N LEU A 6 -27.98 -12.74 41.44
CA LEU A 6 -26.98 -12.82 40.35
C LEU A 6 -26.14 -14.11 40.44
N GLU A 7 -25.73 -14.52 41.64
CA GLU A 7 -25.00 -15.78 41.90
C GLU A 7 -25.79 -17.03 41.47
N LYS A 8 -27.12 -17.00 41.60
CA LYS A 8 -27.98 -18.15 41.26
C LYS A 8 -28.19 -18.31 39.75
N ILE A 9 -28.09 -17.22 38.99
CA ILE A 9 -28.14 -17.23 37.51
C ILE A 9 -26.80 -17.72 36.94
N LEU A 10 -25.70 -17.48 37.66
CA LEU A 10 -24.37 -18.03 37.36
C LEU A 10 -24.21 -19.45 37.92
N SER A 11 -25.20 -20.32 37.70
CA SER A 11 -25.08 -21.73 38.09
C SER A 11 -23.99 -22.42 37.26
N LEU A 12 -23.27 -23.35 37.87
CA LEU A 12 -22.14 -24.09 37.28
C LEU A 12 -22.40 -24.61 35.83
N PRO A 13 -23.59 -25.14 35.46
CA PRO A 13 -23.84 -25.53 34.07
C PRO A 13 -23.96 -24.34 33.10
N ILE A 14 -24.48 -23.19 33.53
CA ILE A 14 -24.64 -21.99 32.69
C ILE A 14 -23.27 -21.37 32.39
N ALA A 15 -22.35 -21.37 33.36
CA ALA A 15 -20.99 -20.89 33.17
C ALA A 15 -20.21 -21.75 32.14
N ILE A 16 -20.42 -23.07 32.13
CA ILE A 16 -19.80 -23.99 31.16
C ILE A 16 -20.29 -23.71 29.74
N ILE A 17 -21.58 -23.39 29.56
CA ILE A 17 -22.15 -23.04 28.25
C ILE A 17 -21.54 -21.73 27.73
N ILE A 18 -21.43 -20.71 28.60
CA ILE A 18 -20.87 -19.41 28.21
C ILE A 18 -19.37 -19.55 27.87
N ALA A 19 -18.60 -20.30 28.68
CA ALA A 19 -17.19 -20.55 28.41
C ALA A 19 -16.99 -21.35 27.10
N GLY A 20 -17.82 -22.37 26.86
CA GLY A 20 -17.82 -23.12 25.60
C GLY A 20 -18.13 -22.25 24.39
N ALA A 21 -19.09 -21.32 24.50
CA ALA A 21 -19.41 -20.36 23.46
C ALA A 21 -18.23 -19.40 23.19
N MET A 22 -17.60 -18.84 24.24
CA MET A 22 -16.47 -17.93 24.09
C MET A 22 -15.24 -18.61 23.46
N LEU A 23 -14.94 -19.86 23.85
CA LEU A 23 -13.86 -20.64 23.25
C LEU A 23 -14.14 -21.01 21.79
N SER A 24 -15.40 -21.33 21.46
CA SER A 24 -15.83 -21.60 20.08
C SER A 24 -15.71 -20.34 19.20
N LEU A 25 -16.07 -19.16 19.73
CA LEU A 25 -15.88 -17.88 19.04
C LEU A 25 -14.39 -17.58 18.83
N ALA A 26 -13.55 -17.78 19.84
CA ALA A 26 -12.11 -17.54 19.73
C ALA A 26 -11.44 -18.47 18.68
N TRP A 27 -11.85 -19.75 18.63
CA TRP A 27 -11.38 -20.69 17.61
C TRP A 27 -11.90 -20.33 16.20
N MET A 28 -13.13 -19.80 16.12
CA MET A 28 -13.74 -19.32 14.87
C MET A 28 -13.06 -18.05 14.32
N TYR A 29 -12.55 -17.16 15.17
CA TYR A 29 -11.79 -15.99 14.71
C TYR A 29 -10.44 -16.35 14.10
N ASN A 30 -9.81 -17.44 14.56
CA ASN A 30 -8.48 -17.84 14.09
C ASN A 30 -8.53 -18.85 12.93
N THR A 31 -9.70 -19.44 12.64
CA THR A 31 -9.89 -20.34 11.51
C THR A 31 -10.65 -19.61 10.40
N ARG A 32 -10.01 -19.42 9.23
CA ARG A 32 -10.71 -18.91 8.03
C ARG A 32 -11.75 -19.95 7.59
N ILE A 33 -12.99 -19.80 8.06
CA ILE A 33 -14.13 -20.61 7.64
C ILE A 33 -14.30 -20.42 6.13
N LYS A 34 -14.05 -21.49 5.36
CA LYS A 34 -14.49 -21.57 3.97
C LYS A 34 -15.98 -21.90 3.99
N ILE A 35 -16.80 -20.86 4.02
CA ILE A 35 -18.26 -20.97 4.00
C ILE A 35 -18.64 -21.59 2.63
N PRO A 36 -19.36 -22.72 2.58
CA PRO A 36 -19.86 -23.26 1.32
C PRO A 36 -20.89 -22.29 0.73
N ASP A 37 -20.76 -21.99 -0.57
CA ASP A 37 -21.51 -20.97 -1.33
C ASP A 37 -23.05 -21.09 -1.27
N SER A 38 -23.59 -22.18 -0.72
CA SER A 38 -25.02 -22.48 -0.72
C SER A 38 -25.84 -21.83 0.41
N LEU A 39 -25.22 -21.10 1.36
CA LEU A 39 -25.94 -20.49 2.49
C LEU A 39 -25.98 -18.95 2.48
N GLN A 40 -25.42 -18.28 1.48
CA GLN A 40 -25.54 -16.82 1.29
C GLN A 40 -26.70 -16.44 0.37
N LYS A 41 -27.93 -16.81 0.74
CA LYS A 41 -29.13 -16.21 0.13
C LYS A 41 -30.05 -15.64 1.21
N VAL A 42 -29.50 -14.73 2.01
CA VAL A 42 -30.28 -13.72 2.72
C VAL A 42 -29.61 -12.37 2.43
N SER A 43 -30.37 -11.54 1.75
CA SER A 43 -30.05 -10.23 1.21
C SER A 43 -29.82 -9.18 2.31
N VAL A 44 -28.56 -8.84 2.57
CA VAL A 44 -28.08 -7.50 2.97
C VAL A 44 -26.73 -7.32 2.29
N GLY A 45 -26.53 -6.18 1.63
CA GLY A 45 -25.47 -5.92 0.65
C GLY A 45 -24.07 -6.38 1.07
N SER A 46 -23.49 -7.23 0.24
CA SER A 46 -22.06 -7.46 0.13
C SER A 46 -21.75 -7.57 -1.35
N GLU A 47 -21.79 -6.42 -2.02
CA GLU A 47 -21.03 -6.26 -3.24
C GLU A 47 -19.56 -6.38 -2.85
N LYS A 48 -18.90 -7.40 -3.39
CA LYS A 48 -17.50 -7.22 -3.77
C LYS A 48 -17.48 -5.96 -4.63
N THR A 49 -16.96 -4.88 -4.08
CA THR A 49 -16.75 -3.63 -4.82
C THR A 49 -15.70 -3.88 -5.90
N GLN A 50 -16.07 -4.57 -6.98
CA GLN A 50 -15.58 -4.20 -8.29
C GLN A 50 -16.21 -2.83 -8.50
N ILE A 51 -15.41 -1.77 -8.27
CA ILE A 51 -15.80 -0.43 -8.67
C ILE A 51 -16.09 -0.55 -10.16
N GLN A 52 -17.38 -0.53 -10.52
CA GLN A 52 -17.80 -0.32 -11.90
C GLN A 52 -17.39 1.12 -12.20
N LYS A 53 -16.11 1.28 -12.54
CA LYS A 53 -15.50 2.57 -12.84
C LYS A 53 -16.28 3.10 -14.02
N THR A 54 -17.00 4.19 -13.81
CA THR A 54 -17.76 4.81 -14.91
C THR A 54 -16.76 5.19 -16.00
N GLU A 55 -17.12 5.12 -17.29
CA GLU A 55 -16.21 5.49 -18.39
C GLU A 55 -15.52 6.85 -18.17
N LEU A 56 -16.22 7.79 -17.52
CA LEU A 56 -15.67 9.09 -17.12
C LEU A 56 -14.56 8.99 -16.07
N GLU A 57 -14.70 8.09 -15.09
CA GLU A 57 -13.72 7.90 -14.02
C GLU A 57 -12.47 7.18 -14.53
N GLU A 58 -12.61 6.22 -15.45
CA GLU A 58 -11.46 5.59 -16.12
C GLU A 58 -10.70 6.57 -17.01
N LYS A 59 -11.42 7.51 -17.64
CA LYS A 59 -10.80 8.57 -18.45
C LYS A 59 -9.93 9.53 -17.64
N VAL A 60 -10.25 9.79 -16.37
CA VAL A 60 -9.48 10.69 -15.50
C VAL A 60 -8.50 9.97 -14.58
N LEU A 61 -8.75 8.71 -14.25
CA LEU A 61 -7.91 7.86 -13.42
C LEU A 61 -7.70 6.51 -14.11
N PRO A 62 -6.91 6.43 -15.18
CA PRO A 62 -6.60 5.16 -15.83
C PRO A 62 -5.82 4.24 -14.89
N THR A 63 -6.03 2.93 -14.97
CA THR A 63 -5.33 1.92 -14.15
C THR A 63 -3.81 1.91 -14.36
N ARG A 64 -3.36 2.31 -15.56
CA ARG A 64 -1.95 2.39 -15.93
C ARG A 64 -1.75 3.49 -16.96
N VAL A 65 -0.66 4.24 -16.83
CA VAL A 65 -0.23 5.27 -17.78
C VAL A 65 1.19 4.95 -18.24
N GLU A 66 1.42 4.92 -19.55
CA GLU A 66 2.75 4.82 -20.13
C GLU A 66 3.21 6.21 -20.58
N LEU A 67 4.32 6.70 -20.02
CA LEU A 67 4.87 7.99 -20.42
C LEU A 67 5.67 7.83 -21.73
N PRO A 68 5.62 8.80 -22.65
CA PRO A 68 6.39 8.78 -23.89
C PRO A 68 7.87 9.16 -23.67
N ILE A 69 8.46 8.71 -22.56
CA ILE A 69 9.86 8.96 -22.19
C ILE A 69 10.53 7.67 -21.77
N THR A 70 11.83 7.59 -22.02
CA THR A 70 12.70 6.50 -21.55
C THR A 70 13.46 6.97 -20.31
N TRP A 71 13.53 6.13 -19.28
CA TRP A 71 14.20 6.48 -18.02
C TRP A 71 15.73 6.48 -18.13
N GLY A 72 16.30 5.54 -18.89
CA GLY A 72 17.74 5.41 -19.08
C GLY A 72 18.49 5.18 -17.77
N ASN A 73 19.61 5.87 -17.59
CA ASN A 73 20.48 5.78 -16.42
C ASN A 73 20.30 6.94 -15.41
N ILE A 74 19.12 7.58 -15.37
CA ILE A 74 18.87 8.73 -14.48
C ILE A 74 19.06 8.34 -13.01
N GLY A 75 18.52 7.20 -12.57
CA GLY A 75 18.70 6.72 -11.19
C GLY A 75 20.17 6.58 -10.79
N VAL A 76 20.98 6.00 -11.67
CA VAL A 76 22.44 5.86 -11.47
C VAL A 76 23.07 7.23 -11.23
N ARG A 77 22.76 8.22 -12.06
CA ARG A 77 23.29 9.59 -11.90
C ARG A 77 22.81 10.27 -10.62
N LEU A 78 21.59 10.00 -10.16
CA LEU A 78 21.06 10.53 -8.90
C LEU A 78 21.80 9.93 -7.70
N VAL A 79 22.17 8.65 -7.77
CA VAL A 79 23.01 8.00 -6.74
C VAL A 79 24.44 8.52 -6.80
N GLU A 80 25.05 8.59 -7.98
CA GLU A 80 26.43 9.07 -8.19
C GLU A 80 26.62 10.53 -7.75
N SER A 81 25.61 11.38 -7.97
CA SER A 81 25.63 12.78 -7.51
C SER A 81 25.39 12.94 -6.01
N GLY A 82 25.07 11.85 -5.29
CA GLY A 82 24.71 11.89 -3.87
C GLY A 82 23.34 12.50 -3.59
N THR A 83 22.54 12.80 -4.63
CA THR A 83 21.16 13.28 -4.45
C THR A 83 20.29 12.20 -3.79
N ILE A 84 20.53 10.94 -4.15
CA ILE A 84 19.95 9.76 -3.50
C ILE A 84 21.08 8.97 -2.83
N ASP A 85 20.91 8.63 -1.57
CA ASP A 85 21.68 7.55 -0.94
C ASP A 85 21.06 6.21 -1.37
N GLY A 86 21.70 5.53 -2.32
CA GLY A 86 21.14 4.33 -2.96
C GLY A 86 20.86 3.18 -1.98
N GLU A 87 21.74 2.97 -0.99
CA GLU A 87 21.56 1.92 0.02
C GLU A 87 20.38 2.24 0.93
N LYS A 88 20.28 3.47 1.43
CA LYS A 88 19.14 3.90 2.26
C LYS A 88 17.83 3.87 1.48
N PHE A 89 17.86 4.28 0.22
CA PHE A 89 16.68 4.27 -0.64
C PHE A 89 16.19 2.84 -0.90
N LYS A 90 17.11 1.91 -1.21
CA LYS A 90 16.79 0.47 -1.35
C LYS A 90 16.21 -0.10 -0.06
N ALA A 91 16.89 0.11 1.09
CA ALA A 91 16.45 -0.38 2.39
C ALA A 91 15.04 0.09 2.78
N LEU A 92 14.66 1.33 2.41
CA LEU A 92 13.33 1.86 2.67
C LEU A 92 12.22 1.01 2.02
N TYR A 93 12.41 0.54 0.80
CA TYR A 93 11.41 -0.27 0.09
C TYR A 93 11.55 -1.76 0.37
N GLU A 94 12.74 -2.26 0.65
CA GLU A 94 12.93 -3.64 1.12
C GLU A 94 12.23 -3.87 2.46
N SER A 95 12.27 -2.91 3.38
CA SER A 95 11.58 -2.99 4.68
C SER A 95 10.05 -3.14 4.56
N ARG A 96 9.50 -2.82 3.38
CA ARG A 96 8.07 -2.90 3.07
C ARG A 96 7.74 -4.06 2.13
N GLU A 97 8.72 -4.92 1.82
CA GLU A 97 8.61 -5.98 0.80
C GLU A 97 8.20 -5.44 -0.59
N GLN A 98 8.56 -4.19 -0.88
CA GLN A 98 8.16 -3.45 -2.09
C GLN A 98 9.31 -3.20 -3.07
N PHE A 99 10.53 -3.70 -2.80
CA PHE A 99 11.66 -3.49 -3.70
C PHE A 99 11.68 -4.54 -4.82
N THR A 100 11.13 -4.17 -5.98
CA THR A 100 11.03 -5.05 -7.16
C THR A 100 12.26 -4.93 -8.07
N GLU A 101 12.43 -5.87 -8.99
CA GLU A 101 13.47 -5.77 -10.03
C GLU A 101 13.31 -4.52 -10.91
N GLU A 102 12.07 -4.05 -11.12
CA GLU A 102 11.81 -2.79 -11.83
C GLU A 102 12.43 -1.62 -11.07
N TYR A 103 12.27 -1.56 -9.75
CA TYR A 103 12.82 -0.50 -8.91
C TYR A 103 14.34 -0.54 -8.88
N GLU A 104 14.93 -1.74 -8.81
CA GLU A 104 16.38 -1.88 -8.91
C GLU A 104 16.90 -1.39 -10.26
N LYS A 105 16.23 -1.73 -11.37
CA LYS A 105 16.58 -1.22 -12.71
C LYS A 105 16.43 0.29 -12.83
N LEU A 106 15.39 0.88 -12.22
CA LEU A 106 15.18 2.32 -12.23
C LEU A 106 16.23 3.06 -11.38
N LEU A 107 16.67 2.48 -10.26
CA LEU A 107 17.64 3.10 -9.35
C LEU A 107 19.09 2.92 -9.81
N LEU A 108 19.46 1.72 -10.27
CA LEU A 108 20.86 1.32 -10.48
C LEU A 108 21.15 0.85 -11.91
N GLY A 109 20.14 0.76 -12.78
CA GLY A 109 20.27 0.25 -14.14
C GLY A 109 20.20 1.33 -15.23
N ASP A 110 20.34 0.86 -16.48
CA ASP A 110 20.02 1.63 -17.70
C ASP A 110 18.72 1.09 -18.30
N SER A 111 17.59 1.67 -17.90
CA SER A 111 16.26 1.24 -18.34
C SER A 111 15.89 1.86 -19.67
N LYS A 112 15.93 1.07 -20.75
CA LYS A 112 15.52 1.51 -22.10
C LYS A 112 14.01 1.44 -22.33
N GLU A 113 13.28 0.93 -21.35
CA GLU A 113 11.84 0.82 -21.40
C GLU A 113 11.17 2.17 -21.14
N LYS A 114 9.96 2.33 -21.69
CA LYS A 114 9.13 3.47 -21.35
C LYS A 114 8.65 3.33 -19.92
N LEU A 115 8.59 4.46 -19.21
CA LEU A 115 8.17 4.46 -17.83
C LEU A 115 6.65 4.23 -17.74
N LYS A 116 6.25 3.23 -16.96
CA LYS A 116 4.86 2.88 -16.72
C LYS A 116 4.51 3.24 -15.29
N ILE A 117 3.44 4.01 -15.11
CA ILE A 117 2.90 4.41 -13.82
C ILE A 117 1.63 3.61 -13.56
N ASN A 118 1.52 3.04 -12.38
CA ASN A 118 0.33 2.37 -11.87
C ASN A 118 0.19 2.67 -10.36
N GLU A 119 -0.87 2.19 -9.73
CA GLU A 119 -1.12 2.44 -8.30
C GLU A 119 -0.04 1.83 -7.38
N GLU A 120 0.57 0.71 -7.79
CA GLU A 120 1.58 -0.02 -7.01
C GLU A 120 2.92 0.73 -6.98
N ASN A 121 3.30 1.36 -8.10
CA ASN A 121 4.59 2.04 -8.25
C ASN A 121 4.55 3.57 -8.13
N ALA A 122 3.37 4.17 -8.08
CA ALA A 122 3.22 5.63 -7.99
C ALA A 122 4.01 6.24 -6.82
N GLY A 123 3.98 5.61 -5.65
CA GLY A 123 4.73 6.10 -4.47
C GLY A 123 6.24 6.03 -4.64
N TYR A 124 6.74 4.96 -5.26
CA TYR A 124 8.16 4.81 -5.56
C TYR A 124 8.64 5.83 -6.60
N LEU A 125 7.89 5.95 -7.71
CA LEU A 125 8.19 6.88 -8.79
C LEU A 125 8.11 8.34 -8.33
N LEU A 126 7.16 8.68 -7.46
CA LEU A 126 7.08 10.00 -6.84
C LEU A 126 8.40 10.37 -6.14
N ASN A 127 8.94 9.47 -5.32
CA ASN A 127 10.18 9.73 -4.59
C ASN A 127 11.40 9.83 -5.52
N LEU A 128 11.46 9.03 -6.58
CA LEU A 128 12.48 9.19 -7.62
C LEU A 128 12.37 10.55 -8.34
N PHE A 129 11.17 10.96 -8.71
CA PHE A 129 10.95 12.24 -9.38
C PHE A 129 11.22 13.44 -8.48
N TRP A 130 10.95 13.31 -7.19
CA TRP A 130 11.35 14.32 -6.21
C TRP A 130 12.87 14.47 -6.15
N ALA A 131 13.60 13.37 -6.05
CA ALA A 131 15.07 13.41 -6.10
C ALA A 131 15.59 14.01 -7.41
N LEU A 132 14.97 13.66 -8.54
CA LEU A 132 15.29 14.28 -9.84
C LEU A 132 15.07 15.79 -9.83
N GLY A 133 13.96 16.24 -9.24
CA GLY A 133 13.66 17.67 -9.06
C GLY A 133 14.67 18.39 -8.18
N LEU A 134 15.13 17.75 -7.10
CA LEU A 134 16.17 18.29 -6.20
C LEU A 134 17.55 18.37 -6.87
N SER A 135 17.86 17.43 -7.77
CA SER A 135 19.12 17.40 -8.51
C SER A 135 19.20 18.47 -9.61
N ASN A 136 18.05 18.96 -10.07
CA ASN A 136 18.00 19.93 -11.15
C ASN A 136 18.51 21.30 -10.66
N ASN A 137 19.72 21.69 -11.08
CA ASN A 137 20.29 23.00 -10.79
C ASN A 137 19.40 24.10 -11.38
N ASN A 138 18.64 24.77 -10.53
CA ASN A 138 17.91 25.97 -10.90
C ASN A 138 18.72 27.20 -10.46
N PRO A 139 19.12 28.10 -11.38
CA PRO A 139 19.82 29.34 -11.04
C PRO A 139 19.12 30.15 -9.95
N ILE A 140 17.78 30.10 -9.86
CA ILE A 140 17.00 30.80 -8.80
C ILE A 140 17.33 30.32 -7.37
N LEU A 141 17.87 29.12 -7.21
CA LEU A 141 18.26 28.55 -5.92
C LEU A 141 19.74 28.81 -5.58
N SER A 142 20.53 29.22 -6.57
CA SER A 142 21.99 29.42 -6.44
C SER A 142 22.40 30.88 -6.51
N ASP A 143 21.64 31.72 -7.20
CA ASP A 143 21.85 33.16 -7.23
C ASP A 143 21.43 33.78 -5.90
N LYS A 144 22.43 34.03 -5.06
CA LYS A 144 22.30 34.92 -3.90
C LYS A 144 22.32 36.40 -4.31
N THR A 145 22.53 36.69 -5.59
CA THR A 145 22.58 38.04 -6.15
C THR A 145 21.16 38.51 -6.52
N SER A 146 20.29 38.56 -5.53
CA SER A 146 19.04 39.30 -5.64
C SER A 146 19.37 40.78 -5.45
N VAL A 147 19.26 41.54 -6.54
CA VAL A 147 19.15 43.01 -6.61
C VAL A 147 20.18 43.82 -5.81
N LEU A 148 21.21 44.30 -6.52
CA LEU A 148 21.82 45.60 -6.23
C LEU A 148 21.09 46.68 -7.04
#